data_AF-A0A954H4N7-F1
#
_entry.id   AF-A0A954H4N7-F1
#
_cell.length_a   1.000
_cell.length_b   1.000
_cell.length_c   1.000
_cell.angle_alpha   90.00
_cell.angle_beta   90.00
_cell.angle_gamma   90.00
#
_symmetry.space_group_name_H-M   'P 1'
#
loop_
_entity.id
_entity.type
_entity.pdbx_description
1 polymer ?
#
loop_
_entity_poly.entity_id
_entity_poly.type
_entity_poly.pdbx_seq_one_letter_code
_entity_poly.pdbx_strand_id
1 'polypeptide(L)'
;MAGFEAPNDSFDSVYEHLIYPEYEIDLIEDEDLGYDSESGEKIFGRYDPTANEAFIDPCLRNDPRRTFTLWHEVGGHGILQGEHLRQQLAKNGSVSTTATALTPQTEDILEKQANLFAGHAAAPRWLVEGSIQKTFGLSRWQPYQFTGPGRYTFALKSGTLFHYCDTFSEVCLRIAQYIRWRFGQLSFEALSYQVAQSRMVIDMTERPAAPSLLRTEAKANKPVRVGQSVRRVDRSHPSMSASRDRLGVLVPELATTAGYDCN
;
A
#
# COMPACT_ATOMS: atom_id res chain seq x y z
N MET A 1 24.12 -6.03 -32.25
CA MET A 1 23.39 -5.38 -31.15
C MET A 1 23.17 -6.44 -30.10
N ALA A 2 23.89 -6.37 -28.97
CA ALA A 2 23.60 -7.25 -27.84
C ALA A 2 22.21 -6.87 -27.33
N GLY A 3 21.30 -7.85 -27.30
CA GLY A 3 19.98 -7.65 -26.71
C GLY A 3 20.18 -7.27 -25.25
N PHE A 4 19.76 -6.07 -24.89
CA PHE A 4 19.61 -5.71 -23.48
C PHE A 4 18.40 -6.51 -23.01
N GLU A 5 18.63 -7.75 -22.55
CA GLU A 5 17.64 -8.45 -21.74
C GLU A 5 17.39 -7.53 -20.55
N ALA A 6 16.16 -7.03 -20.43
CA ALA A 6 15.79 -6.27 -19.24
C ALA A 6 16.18 -7.16 -18.05
N PRO A 7 16.95 -6.64 -17.08
CA PRO A 7 17.25 -7.41 -15.88
C PRO A 7 15.92 -7.98 -15.37
N ASN A 8 15.92 -9.27 -15.09
CA ASN A 8 14.77 -9.89 -14.46
C ASN A 8 14.63 -9.16 -13.12
N ASP A 9 13.72 -8.19 -13.05
CA ASP A 9 13.40 -7.40 -11.85
C ASP A 9 12.65 -8.28 -10.83
N SER A 10 13.08 -9.54 -10.67
CA SER A 10 12.56 -10.47 -9.70
C SER A 10 13.15 -10.18 -8.32
N PHE A 11 12.45 -10.60 -7.27
CA PHE A 11 12.99 -10.57 -5.91
C PHE A 11 14.36 -11.26 -5.87
N ASP A 12 14.50 -12.44 -6.48
CA ASP A 12 15.73 -13.24 -6.41
C ASP A 12 16.96 -12.46 -6.95
N SER A 13 16.77 -11.71 -8.04
CA SER A 13 17.82 -10.85 -8.61
C SER A 13 18.21 -9.72 -7.66
N VAL A 14 17.22 -9.05 -7.06
CA VAL A 14 17.45 -7.98 -6.08
C VAL A 14 18.11 -8.54 -4.81
N TYR A 15 17.69 -9.73 -4.37
CA TYR A 15 18.24 -10.39 -3.21
C TYR A 15 19.73 -10.71 -3.41
N GLU A 16 20.09 -11.44 -4.47
CA GLU A 16 21.47 -11.86 -4.69
C GLU A 16 22.44 -10.70 -4.93
N HIS A 17 22.00 -9.65 -5.64
CA HIS A 17 22.91 -8.58 -6.07
C HIS A 17 22.94 -7.37 -5.15
N LEU A 18 21.90 -7.14 -4.34
CA LEU A 18 21.76 -5.93 -3.53
C LEU A 18 21.55 -6.22 -2.05
N ILE A 19 20.69 -7.19 -1.70
CA ILE A 19 20.35 -7.44 -0.30
C ILE A 19 21.41 -8.30 0.37
N TYR A 20 21.67 -9.51 -0.15
CA TYR A 20 22.59 -10.45 0.48
C TYR A 20 24.00 -9.87 0.69
N PRO A 21 24.63 -9.19 -0.29
CA PRO A 21 25.98 -8.64 -0.10
C PRO A 21 26.08 -7.55 0.97
N GLU A 22 24.99 -6.86 1.28
CA GLU A 22 24.97 -5.74 2.23
C GLU A 22 24.50 -6.17 3.63
N TYR A 23 23.48 -7.04 3.68
CA TYR A 23 22.79 -7.39 4.93
C TYR A 23 23.10 -8.81 5.44
N GLU A 24 23.72 -9.65 4.60
CA GLU A 24 24.10 -11.04 4.91
C GLU A 24 22.92 -11.84 5.52
N ILE A 25 21.70 -11.60 5.04
CA ILE A 25 20.50 -12.32 5.48
C ILE A 25 20.40 -13.60 4.67
N ASP A 26 20.59 -14.75 5.30
CA ASP A 26 20.48 -16.05 4.64
C ASP A 26 19.00 -16.39 4.37
N LEU A 27 18.67 -16.81 3.14
CA LEU A 27 17.32 -17.16 2.71
C LEU A 27 17.17 -18.68 2.58
N ILE A 28 16.23 -19.27 3.32
CA ILE A 28 15.99 -20.71 3.41
C ILE A 28 14.56 -21.02 2.97
N GLU A 29 14.37 -21.66 1.81
CA GLU A 29 13.04 -21.87 1.20
C GLU A 29 12.49 -23.31 1.29
N ASP A 30 13.23 -24.20 1.95
CA ASP A 30 12.97 -25.65 1.93
C ASP A 30 12.58 -26.20 3.32
N GLU A 31 12.18 -25.33 4.24
CA GLU A 31 11.76 -25.69 5.60
C GLU A 31 10.24 -25.62 5.74
N ASP A 32 9.60 -26.73 6.12
CA ASP A 32 8.18 -26.72 6.52
C ASP A 32 8.05 -25.99 7.86
N LEU A 33 7.43 -24.81 7.82
CA LEU A 33 7.26 -23.97 9.00
C LEU A 33 6.08 -24.40 9.89
N GLY A 34 5.34 -25.42 9.47
CA GLY A 34 4.19 -25.94 10.21
C GLY A 34 3.00 -24.98 10.23
N TYR A 35 2.26 -25.03 11.32
CA TYR A 35 1.03 -24.26 11.53
C TYR A 35 1.11 -23.53 12.86
N ASP A 36 0.54 -22.34 12.91
CA ASP A 36 0.40 -21.58 14.13
C ASP A 36 -0.49 -22.35 15.12
N SER A 37 -0.01 -22.51 16.36
CA SER A 37 -0.67 -23.39 17.33
C SER A 37 -1.99 -22.85 17.88
N GLU A 38 -2.22 -21.54 17.78
CA GLU A 38 -3.40 -20.88 18.34
C GLU A 38 -4.52 -20.76 17.29
N SER A 39 -4.17 -20.30 16.09
CA SER A 39 -5.08 -20.09 14.98
C SER A 39 -5.27 -21.33 14.09
N GLY A 40 -4.29 -22.23 14.08
CA GLY A 40 -4.25 -23.37 13.16
C GLY A 40 -3.88 -22.97 11.72
N GLU A 41 -3.45 -21.73 11.49
CA GLU A 41 -3.11 -21.23 10.16
C GLU A 41 -1.72 -21.66 9.72
N LYS A 42 -1.53 -21.85 8.41
CA LYS A 42 -0.23 -22.21 7.84
C LYS A 42 0.74 -21.05 7.99
N ILE A 43 1.94 -21.31 8.54
CA ILE A 43 3.02 -20.32 8.59
C ILE A 43 3.73 -20.32 7.24
N PHE A 44 3.78 -19.16 6.58
CA PHE A 44 4.36 -19.02 5.25
C PHE A 44 5.78 -18.46 5.24
N GLY A 45 6.12 -17.68 6.26
CA GLY A 45 7.43 -17.06 6.42
C GLY A 45 7.74 -16.91 7.90
N ARG A 46 9.03 -16.86 8.21
CA ARG A 46 9.54 -16.56 9.55
C ARG A 46 10.91 -15.92 9.41
N TYR A 47 11.20 -14.91 10.22
CA TYR A 47 12.55 -14.36 10.33
C TYR A 47 13.17 -14.68 11.69
N ASP A 48 14.35 -15.29 11.70
CA ASP A 48 15.18 -15.46 12.90
C ASP A 48 16.24 -14.35 12.98
N PRO A 49 16.03 -13.32 13.80
CA PRO A 49 17.02 -12.26 14.01
C PRO A 49 18.33 -12.76 14.64
N THR A 50 18.34 -13.91 15.33
CA THR A 50 19.55 -14.44 15.99
C THR A 50 20.53 -14.99 14.98
N ALA A 51 20.04 -15.82 14.05
CA ALA A 51 20.83 -16.38 12.97
C ALA A 51 20.95 -15.43 11.76
N ASN A 52 20.14 -14.36 11.72
CA ASN A 52 19.98 -13.49 10.56
C ASN A 52 19.44 -14.25 9.35
N GLU A 53 18.51 -15.17 9.59
CA GLU A 53 17.95 -16.09 8.60
C GLU A 53 16.48 -15.76 8.34
N ALA A 54 16.09 -15.73 7.06
CA ALA A 54 14.70 -15.66 6.63
C ALA A 54 14.28 -17.01 6.07
N PHE A 55 13.18 -17.56 6.59
CA PHE A 55 12.63 -18.83 6.18
C PHE A 55 11.34 -18.60 5.38
N ILE A 56 11.17 -19.37 4.31
CA ILE A 56 9.98 -19.38 3.47
C ILE A 56 9.49 -20.82 3.35
N ASP A 57 8.19 -21.04 3.57
CA ASP A 57 7.63 -22.37 3.48
C ASP A 57 7.63 -22.88 2.02
N PRO A 58 8.02 -24.15 1.77
CA PRO A 58 8.16 -24.71 0.42
C PRO A 58 6.84 -24.75 -0.36
N CYS A 59 5.68 -24.68 0.30
CA CYS A 59 4.40 -24.59 -0.41
C CYS A 59 4.29 -23.33 -1.29
N LEU A 60 5.13 -22.32 -1.06
CA LEU A 60 5.13 -21.07 -1.81
C LEU A 60 5.98 -21.10 -3.09
N ARG A 61 6.74 -22.16 -3.40
CA ARG A 61 7.72 -22.14 -4.51
C ARG A 61 7.16 -21.70 -5.88
N ASN A 62 5.89 -22.01 -6.15
CA ASN A 62 5.18 -21.57 -7.36
C ASN A 62 3.94 -20.73 -7.06
N ASP A 63 3.85 -20.20 -5.84
CA ASP A 63 2.69 -19.46 -5.37
C ASP A 63 2.86 -17.94 -5.59
N PRO A 64 1.83 -17.27 -6.15
CA PRO A 64 1.65 -15.82 -6.14
C PRO A 64 2.14 -15.04 -4.92
N ARG A 65 1.98 -15.62 -3.72
CA ARG A 65 2.30 -15.01 -2.44
C ARG A 65 3.79 -14.99 -2.15
N ARG A 66 4.60 -15.86 -2.77
CA ARG A 66 6.05 -15.99 -2.52
C ARG A 66 6.76 -14.65 -2.54
N THR A 67 6.58 -13.88 -3.60
CA THR A 67 7.25 -12.56 -3.76
C THR A 67 6.93 -11.61 -2.61
N PHE A 68 5.68 -11.60 -2.15
CA PHE A 68 5.28 -10.77 -1.02
C PHE A 68 5.92 -11.25 0.28
N THR A 69 5.83 -12.54 0.57
CA THR A 69 6.40 -13.15 1.76
C THR A 69 7.90 -12.93 1.83
N LEU A 70 8.62 -13.08 0.71
CA LEU A 70 10.05 -12.78 0.63
C LEU A 70 10.37 -11.33 1.01
N TRP A 71 9.64 -10.37 0.44
CA TRP A 71 9.82 -8.96 0.80
C TRP A 71 9.41 -8.66 2.25
N HIS A 72 8.44 -9.40 2.80
CA HIS A 72 7.99 -9.28 4.18
C HIS A 72 9.06 -9.75 5.15
N GLU A 73 9.56 -10.99 5.00
CA GLU A 73 10.58 -11.55 5.88
C GLU A 73 11.93 -10.85 5.70
N VAL A 74 12.46 -10.85 4.47
CA VAL A 74 13.81 -10.34 4.21
C VAL A 74 13.81 -8.81 4.28
N GLY A 75 12.86 -8.16 3.63
CA GLY A 75 12.81 -6.70 3.55
C GLY A 75 12.25 -6.03 4.80
N GLY A 76 11.11 -6.53 5.29
CA GLY A 76 10.44 -6.01 6.48
C GLY A 76 11.18 -6.37 7.76
N HIS A 77 11.30 -7.65 8.06
CA HIS A 77 11.93 -8.08 9.32
C HIS A 77 13.45 -8.03 9.27
N GLY A 78 14.07 -8.44 8.16
CA GLY A 78 15.52 -8.43 8.00
C GLY A 78 16.14 -7.04 7.84
N ILE A 79 15.82 -6.35 6.74
CA ILE A 79 16.43 -5.06 6.39
C ILE A 79 15.92 -3.93 7.29
N LEU A 80 14.59 -3.76 7.38
CA LEU A 80 14.01 -2.61 8.06
C LEU A 80 14.11 -2.75 9.60
N GLN A 81 13.88 -3.95 10.14
CA GLN A 81 13.78 -4.17 11.58
C GLN A 81 14.98 -4.93 12.18
N GLY A 82 15.76 -5.66 11.39
CA GLY A 82 16.66 -6.70 11.88
C GLY A 82 17.74 -6.18 12.82
N GLU A 83 18.32 -5.01 12.52
CA GLU A 83 19.32 -4.41 13.41
C GLU A 83 18.75 -4.05 14.77
N HIS A 84 17.52 -3.53 14.81
CA HIS A 84 16.85 -3.24 16.08
C HIS A 84 16.59 -4.54 16.86
N LEU A 85 16.07 -5.57 16.20
CA LEU A 85 15.77 -6.87 16.82
C LEU A 85 17.04 -7.54 17.38
N ARG A 86 18.13 -7.56 16.61
CA ARG A 86 19.44 -8.08 17.04
C ARG A 86 20.01 -7.32 18.23
N GLN A 87 19.92 -5.99 18.23
CA GLN A 87 20.37 -5.19 19.39
C GLN A 87 19.56 -5.48 20.66
N GLN A 88 18.26 -5.74 20.55
CA GLN A 88 17.43 -6.12 21.70
C GLN A 88 17.83 -7.49 22.24
N LEU A 89 18.02 -8.47 21.33
CA LEU A 89 18.51 -9.81 21.67
C LEU A 89 19.86 -9.78 22.37
N ALA A 90 20.82 -9.06 21.83
CA ALA A 90 22.17 -8.96 22.41
C ALA A 90 22.16 -8.32 23.80
N LYS A 91 21.28 -7.33 24.04
CA LYS A 91 21.19 -6.65 25.33
C LYS A 91 20.56 -7.53 26.41
N ASN A 92 19.56 -8.32 26.04
CA ASN A 92 18.67 -8.92 27.03
C ASN A 92 18.59 -10.45 26.98
N GLY A 93 19.30 -11.12 26.07
CA GLY A 93 19.30 -12.58 25.89
C GLY A 93 18.00 -13.14 25.29
N SER A 94 17.01 -12.28 25.09
CA SER A 94 15.79 -12.48 24.33
C SER A 94 15.46 -11.16 23.65
N VAL A 95 14.49 -11.11 22.73
CA VAL A 95 13.87 -9.84 22.33
C VAL A 95 13.10 -9.30 23.55
N SER A 96 13.83 -8.82 24.57
CA SER A 96 13.26 -8.33 25.81
C SER A 96 13.01 -6.85 25.62
N THR A 97 11.75 -6.50 25.61
CA THR A 97 11.25 -5.14 25.80
C THR A 97 10.62 -5.02 27.19
N THR A 98 11.24 -5.56 28.26
CA THR A 98 10.86 -5.43 29.70
C THR A 98 9.38 -5.15 30.02
N ALA A 99 8.55 -6.17 30.30
CA ALA A 99 7.10 -6.12 30.67
C ALA A 99 6.14 -5.35 29.71
N THR A 100 6.74 -4.60 28.80
CA THR A 100 6.30 -3.81 27.66
C THR A 100 6.72 -4.57 26.37
N ALA A 101 6.78 -5.89 26.59
CA ALA A 101 7.35 -7.11 26.01
C ALA A 101 7.06 -7.61 24.60
N LEU A 102 6.92 -6.75 23.59
CA LEU A 102 6.00 -6.99 22.48
C LEU A 102 4.61 -7.18 23.08
N THR A 103 4.03 -6.07 23.54
CA THR A 103 2.57 -6.07 23.65
C THR A 103 2.03 -6.59 22.30
N PRO A 104 0.90 -7.31 22.27
CA PRO A 104 0.28 -7.69 20.99
C PRO A 104 0.19 -6.51 20.01
N GLN A 105 0.04 -5.29 20.56
CA GLN A 105 0.07 -4.03 19.81
C GLN A 105 1.42 -3.70 19.14
N THR A 106 2.55 -4.01 19.76
CA THR A 106 3.89 -3.77 19.19
C THR A 106 4.19 -4.79 18.12
N GLU A 107 3.84 -6.07 18.34
CA GLU A 107 3.95 -7.13 17.34
C GLU A 107 3.09 -6.76 16.13
N ASP A 108 1.84 -6.40 16.36
CA ASP A 108 0.94 -5.84 15.34
C ASP A 108 1.57 -4.66 14.58
N ILE A 109 2.32 -3.78 15.24
CA ILE A 109 2.97 -2.64 14.58
C ILE A 109 4.13 -3.10 13.71
N LEU A 110 4.98 -4.01 14.18
CA LEU A 110 6.09 -4.55 13.39
C LEU A 110 5.57 -5.32 12.17
N GLU A 111 4.54 -6.15 12.37
CA GLU A 111 3.85 -6.86 11.30
C GLU A 111 3.22 -5.91 10.29
N LYS A 112 2.54 -4.85 10.75
CA LYS A 112 2.00 -3.80 9.87
C LYS A 112 3.10 -3.09 9.09
N GLN A 113 4.23 -2.81 9.72
CA GLN A 113 5.38 -2.17 9.06
C GLN A 113 6.00 -3.08 7.99
N ALA A 114 6.22 -4.37 8.31
CA ALA A 114 6.74 -5.35 7.37
C ALA A 114 5.79 -5.54 6.18
N ASN A 115 4.49 -5.65 6.43
CA ASN A 115 3.46 -5.71 5.38
C ASN A 115 3.43 -4.46 4.49
N LEU A 116 3.50 -3.27 5.08
CA LEU A 116 3.55 -2.01 4.33
C LEU A 116 4.82 -1.91 3.47
N PHE A 117 5.97 -2.29 4.04
CA PHE A 117 7.24 -2.33 3.32
C PHE A 117 7.15 -3.29 2.15
N ALA A 118 6.71 -4.53 2.39
CA ALA A 118 6.61 -5.57 1.38
C ALA A 118 5.69 -5.17 0.23
N GLY A 119 4.53 -4.59 0.53
CA GLY A 119 3.60 -4.09 -0.48
C GLY A 119 4.22 -3.01 -1.37
N HIS A 120 5.00 -2.09 -0.79
CA HIS A 120 5.67 -1.04 -1.55
C HIS A 120 6.90 -1.52 -2.33
N ALA A 121 7.65 -2.48 -1.79
CA ALA A 121 8.80 -3.06 -2.47
C ALA A 121 8.37 -3.95 -3.64
N ALA A 122 7.35 -4.79 -3.44
CA ALA A 122 6.85 -5.69 -4.46
C ALA A 122 6.02 -4.98 -5.57
N ALA A 123 5.36 -3.88 -5.24
CA ALA A 123 4.57 -3.09 -6.18
C ALA A 123 4.76 -1.58 -5.98
N PRO A 124 5.94 -1.04 -6.35
CA PRO A 124 6.25 0.36 -6.14
C PRO A 124 5.31 1.25 -6.94
N ARG A 125 4.86 2.34 -6.32
CA ARG A 125 3.78 3.20 -6.85
C ARG A 125 4.02 3.65 -8.30
N TRP A 126 5.24 4.08 -8.63
CA TRP A 126 5.56 4.55 -9.99
C TRP A 126 5.38 3.44 -11.04
N LEU A 127 5.68 2.19 -10.69
CA LEU A 127 5.54 1.04 -11.57
C LEU A 127 4.07 0.61 -11.70
N VAL A 128 3.31 0.69 -10.60
CA VAL A 128 1.85 0.50 -10.60
C VAL A 128 1.19 1.55 -11.51
N GLU A 129 1.50 2.83 -11.32
CA GLU A 129 0.97 3.93 -12.14
C GLU A 129 1.33 3.75 -13.63
N GLY A 130 2.61 3.47 -13.94
CA GLY A 130 3.04 3.20 -15.31
C GLY A 130 2.39 1.97 -15.93
N SER A 131 2.10 0.95 -15.11
CA SER A 131 1.40 -0.26 -15.56
C SER A 131 -0.06 0.00 -15.87
N ILE A 132 -0.77 0.77 -15.02
CA ILE A 132 -2.14 1.21 -15.28
C ILE A 132 -2.20 2.03 -16.57
N GLN A 133 -1.32 3.04 -16.71
CA GLN A 133 -1.25 3.88 -17.92
C GLN A 133 -1.07 3.04 -19.19
N LYS A 134 -0.11 2.11 -19.18
CA LYS A 134 0.20 1.26 -20.34
C LYS A 134 -0.93 0.26 -20.66
N THR A 135 -1.61 -0.27 -19.65
CA THR A 135 -2.66 -1.28 -19.82
C THR A 135 -3.96 -0.67 -20.33
N PHE A 136 -4.35 0.50 -19.79
CA PHE A 136 -5.62 1.14 -20.11
C PHE A 136 -5.50 2.33 -21.08
N GLY A 137 -4.30 2.63 -21.57
CA GLY A 137 -4.06 3.76 -22.48
C GLY A 137 -4.33 5.13 -21.85
N LEU A 138 -4.20 5.22 -20.52
CA LEU A 138 -4.47 6.45 -19.78
C LEU A 138 -3.26 7.39 -19.80
N SER A 139 -3.53 8.69 -19.80
CA SER A 139 -2.51 9.70 -19.50
C SER A 139 -2.46 9.98 -18.00
N ARG A 140 -1.32 10.46 -17.49
CA ARG A 140 -1.18 10.88 -16.07
C ARG A 140 -2.19 11.95 -15.62
N TRP A 141 -2.83 12.63 -16.57
CA TRP A 141 -3.81 13.69 -16.33
C TRP A 141 -5.25 13.21 -16.44
N GLN A 142 -5.46 11.94 -16.82
CA GLN A 142 -6.77 11.32 -17.00
C GLN A 142 -6.80 10.02 -16.20
N PRO A 143 -6.78 10.10 -14.86
CA PRO A 143 -6.93 8.93 -14.02
C PRO A 143 -8.33 8.34 -14.18
N TYR A 144 -8.44 7.07 -13.84
CA TYR A 144 -9.73 6.40 -13.71
C TYR A 144 -10.50 7.02 -12.54
N GLN A 145 -11.80 7.25 -12.71
CA GLN A 145 -12.64 7.90 -11.72
C GLN A 145 -13.74 6.94 -11.28
N PHE A 146 -13.80 6.63 -9.99
CA PHE A 146 -14.95 5.98 -9.39
C PHE A 146 -15.95 7.05 -8.96
N THR A 147 -17.15 7.03 -9.52
CA THR A 147 -18.22 8.02 -9.30
C THR A 147 -19.41 7.43 -8.55
N GLY A 148 -19.25 6.27 -7.92
CA GLY A 148 -20.31 5.52 -7.22
C GLY A 148 -20.66 4.20 -7.89
N PRO A 149 -21.59 3.41 -7.32
CA PRO A 149 -22.02 2.13 -7.86
C PRO A 149 -22.48 2.25 -9.33
N GLY A 150 -22.01 1.36 -10.20
CA GLY A 150 -22.41 1.42 -11.61
C GLY A 150 -21.58 0.56 -12.55
N ARG A 151 -21.87 0.71 -13.85
CA ARG A 151 -21.16 0.00 -14.92
C ARG A 151 -19.95 0.81 -15.37
N TYR A 152 -18.77 0.25 -15.12
CA TYR A 152 -17.46 0.81 -15.42
C TYR A 152 -16.88 0.22 -16.70
N THR A 153 -16.15 1.04 -17.47
CA THR A 153 -15.60 0.68 -18.77
C THR A 153 -14.08 0.57 -18.70
N PHE A 154 -13.56 -0.61 -18.96
CA PHE A 154 -12.13 -0.92 -18.95
C PHE A 154 -11.65 -1.06 -20.41
N ALA A 155 -11.06 0.02 -20.95
CA ALA A 155 -10.52 0.05 -22.29
C ALA A 155 -9.13 -0.60 -22.31
N LEU A 156 -9.03 -1.83 -22.79
CA LEU A 156 -7.78 -2.57 -22.92
C LEU A 156 -7.32 -2.55 -24.38
N LYS A 157 -6.04 -2.85 -24.62
CA LYS A 157 -5.53 -3.05 -25.99
C LYS A 157 -6.25 -4.18 -26.74
N SER A 158 -6.72 -5.20 -26.01
CA SER A 158 -7.45 -6.34 -26.56
C SER A 158 -8.94 -6.08 -26.79
N GLY A 159 -9.45 -4.91 -26.40
CA GLY A 159 -10.85 -4.53 -26.52
C GLY A 159 -11.40 -3.87 -25.25
N THR A 160 -12.67 -3.49 -25.32
CA THR A 160 -13.36 -2.84 -24.21
C THR A 160 -14.17 -3.85 -23.41
N LEU A 161 -13.93 -3.90 -22.10
CA LEU A 161 -14.71 -4.70 -21.17
C LEU A 161 -15.56 -3.81 -20.26
N PHE A 162 -16.68 -4.35 -19.80
CA PHE A 162 -17.54 -3.67 -18.86
C PHE A 162 -17.73 -4.52 -17.62
N HIS A 163 -17.54 -3.92 -16.46
CA HIS A 163 -17.82 -4.54 -15.17
C HIS A 163 -18.76 -3.66 -14.38
N TYR A 164 -19.68 -4.27 -13.67
CA TYR A 164 -20.42 -3.56 -12.64
C TYR A 164 -19.57 -3.56 -11.36
N CYS A 165 -19.43 -2.40 -10.73
CA CYS A 165 -18.68 -2.23 -9.49
C CYS A 165 -19.52 -1.41 -8.51
N ASP A 166 -19.68 -1.92 -7.30
CA ASP A 166 -20.43 -1.27 -6.23
C ASP A 166 -19.54 -0.35 -5.38
N THR A 167 -18.24 -0.61 -5.32
CA THR A 167 -17.31 0.12 -4.45
C THR A 167 -16.03 0.56 -5.18
N PHE A 168 -15.33 1.54 -4.61
CA PHE A 168 -14.01 1.97 -5.08
C PHE A 168 -12.99 0.82 -5.04
N SER A 169 -13.03 0.02 -3.97
CA SER A 169 -12.16 -1.15 -3.81
C SER A 169 -12.35 -2.17 -4.92
N GLU A 170 -13.59 -2.41 -5.37
CA GLU A 170 -13.83 -3.31 -6.50
C GLU A 170 -13.23 -2.78 -7.81
N VAL A 171 -13.31 -1.48 -8.09
CA VAL A 171 -12.61 -0.89 -9.25
C VAL A 171 -11.10 -1.13 -9.15
N CYS A 172 -10.52 -0.89 -7.98
CA CYS A 172 -9.09 -1.12 -7.75
C CYS A 172 -8.70 -2.59 -7.93
N LEU A 173 -9.52 -3.52 -7.43
CA LEU A 173 -9.34 -4.96 -7.59
C LEU A 173 -9.40 -5.38 -9.06
N ARG A 174 -10.36 -4.85 -9.84
CA ARG A 174 -10.44 -5.11 -11.29
C ARG A 174 -9.20 -4.60 -12.02
N ILE A 175 -8.72 -3.41 -11.71
CA ILE A 175 -7.48 -2.87 -12.30
C ILE A 175 -6.28 -3.75 -11.94
N ALA A 176 -6.16 -4.15 -10.67
CA ALA A 176 -5.12 -5.06 -10.19
C ALA A 176 -5.09 -6.38 -10.99
N GLN A 177 -6.25 -6.96 -11.27
CA GLN A 177 -6.37 -8.19 -12.09
C GLN A 177 -5.68 -8.06 -13.46
N TYR A 178 -5.76 -6.89 -14.11
CA TYR A 178 -5.17 -6.69 -15.44
C TYR A 178 -3.67 -6.40 -15.43
N ILE A 179 -3.11 -5.94 -14.30
CA ILE A 179 -1.69 -5.55 -14.21
C ILE A 179 -0.84 -6.52 -13.38
N ARG A 180 -1.46 -7.45 -12.65
CA ARG A 180 -0.82 -8.39 -11.71
C ARG A 180 0.38 -9.14 -12.26
N TRP A 181 0.31 -9.60 -13.51
CA TRP A 181 1.39 -10.39 -14.13
C TRP A 181 2.74 -9.65 -14.16
N ARG A 182 2.76 -8.33 -13.98
CA ARG A 182 3.98 -7.51 -13.90
C ARG A 182 4.61 -7.43 -12.52
N PHE A 183 3.93 -7.93 -11.50
CA PHE A 183 4.33 -7.79 -10.09
C PHE A 183 4.54 -9.16 -9.46
N GLY A 184 5.25 -10.06 -10.14
CA GLY A 184 5.62 -11.37 -9.57
C GLY A 184 4.43 -12.16 -9.04
N GLN A 185 3.27 -12.02 -9.69
CA GLN A 185 2.00 -12.65 -9.31
C GLN A 185 1.42 -12.23 -7.94
N LEU A 186 1.78 -11.10 -7.35
CA LEU A 186 1.15 -10.58 -6.12
C LEU A 186 -0.37 -10.82 -6.05
N SER A 187 -0.90 -11.09 -4.85
CA SER A 187 -2.34 -11.26 -4.65
C SER A 187 -3.12 -10.04 -5.17
N PHE A 188 -4.35 -10.28 -5.63
CA PHE A 188 -5.16 -9.20 -6.18
C PHE A 188 -5.46 -8.14 -5.12
N GLU A 189 -5.66 -8.57 -3.88
CA GLU A 189 -5.92 -7.77 -2.71
C GLU A 189 -4.74 -6.84 -2.44
N ALA A 190 -3.53 -7.39 -2.26
CA ALA A 190 -2.32 -6.61 -1.99
C ALA A 190 -2.07 -5.57 -3.09
N LEU A 191 -2.19 -5.98 -4.36
CA LEU A 191 -2.00 -5.09 -5.48
C LEU A 191 -3.13 -4.05 -5.60
N SER A 192 -4.37 -4.39 -5.24
CA SER A 192 -5.51 -3.46 -5.25
C SER A 192 -5.32 -2.30 -4.26
N TYR A 193 -4.69 -2.53 -3.11
CA TYR A 193 -4.33 -1.46 -2.19
C TYR A 193 -3.31 -0.50 -2.81
N GLN A 194 -2.31 -1.01 -3.53
CA GLN A 194 -1.34 -0.18 -4.25
C GLN A 194 -2.00 0.59 -5.40
N VAL A 195 -2.98 0.00 -6.08
CA VAL A 195 -3.81 0.68 -7.08
C VAL A 195 -4.63 1.81 -6.43
N ALA A 196 -5.26 1.56 -5.30
CA ALA A 196 -6.05 2.54 -4.55
C ALA A 196 -5.19 3.72 -4.07
N GLN A 197 -3.94 3.47 -3.70
CA GLN A 197 -2.97 4.51 -3.33
C GLN A 197 -2.29 5.19 -4.53
N SER A 198 -2.52 4.70 -5.75
CA SER A 198 -1.97 5.30 -6.96
C SER A 198 -2.69 6.60 -7.30
N ARG A 199 -2.03 7.47 -8.08
CA ARG A 199 -2.69 8.67 -8.63
C ARG A 199 -3.53 8.38 -9.88
N MET A 200 -3.59 7.12 -10.30
CA MET A 200 -4.24 6.70 -11.55
C MET A 200 -5.68 6.22 -11.36
N VAL A 201 -6.14 6.10 -10.11
CA VAL A 201 -7.54 5.75 -9.77
C VAL A 201 -7.97 6.67 -8.64
N ILE A 202 -9.07 7.38 -8.80
CA ILE A 202 -9.53 8.40 -7.86
C ILE A 202 -10.97 8.10 -7.46
N ASP A 203 -11.23 8.11 -6.15
CA ASP A 203 -12.59 8.14 -5.63
C ASP A 203 -13.15 9.57 -5.71
N MET A 204 -14.24 9.73 -6.47
CA MET A 204 -14.94 10.99 -6.65
C MET A 204 -16.21 11.08 -5.80
N THR A 205 -16.59 10.03 -5.07
CA THR A 205 -17.84 9.98 -4.30
C THR A 205 -17.82 10.91 -3.08
N GLU A 206 -16.65 11.11 -2.48
CA GLU A 206 -16.48 12.00 -1.33
C GLU A 206 -16.22 13.46 -1.71
N ARG A 207 -16.06 13.78 -3.00
CA ARG A 207 -15.82 15.16 -3.39
C ARG A 207 -17.09 15.97 -3.17
N PRO A 208 -17.06 17.03 -2.33
CA PRO A 208 -18.20 17.92 -2.20
C PRO A 208 -18.53 18.42 -3.60
N ALA A 209 -19.81 18.28 -3.99
CA ALA A 209 -20.28 18.75 -5.28
C ALA A 209 -19.72 20.15 -5.48
N ALA A 210 -18.94 20.34 -6.56
CA ALA A 210 -18.35 21.64 -6.86
C ALA A 210 -19.47 22.67 -6.71
N PRO A 211 -19.29 23.72 -5.89
CA PRO A 211 -20.36 24.68 -5.64
C PRO A 211 -20.86 25.10 -6.99
N SER A 212 -22.12 24.75 -7.29
CA SER A 212 -22.62 24.93 -8.63
C SER A 212 -22.40 26.40 -8.94
N LEU A 213 -21.65 26.67 -10.01
CA LEU A 213 -21.64 27.98 -10.62
C LEU A 213 -23.03 28.14 -11.24
N LEU A 214 -24.07 28.17 -10.40
CA LEU A 214 -25.29 28.90 -10.65
C LEU A 214 -24.82 30.32 -10.90
N ARG A 215 -24.56 30.54 -12.18
CA ARG A 215 -24.37 31.80 -12.85
C ARG A 215 -25.65 32.57 -12.57
N THR A 216 -25.73 33.19 -11.39
CA THR A 216 -26.66 34.26 -11.13
C THR A 216 -26.25 35.33 -12.13
N GLU A 217 -27.02 35.44 -13.21
CA GLU A 217 -27.06 36.63 -14.04
C GLU A 217 -27.52 37.78 -13.13
N ALA A 218 -26.59 38.32 -12.35
CA ALA A 218 -26.79 39.57 -11.65
C ALA A 218 -26.89 40.65 -12.72
N LYS A 219 -28.13 40.94 -13.14
CA LYS A 219 -28.47 42.16 -13.87
C LYS A 219 -27.83 43.32 -13.12
N ALA A 220 -26.89 43.99 -13.78
CA ALA A 220 -26.18 45.14 -13.28
C ALA A 220 -27.16 46.31 -13.06
N ASN A 221 -27.77 46.37 -11.89
CA ASN A 221 -28.34 47.62 -11.38
C ASN A 221 -27.22 48.41 -10.72
N LYS A 222 -26.76 49.46 -11.40
CA LYS A 222 -25.84 50.47 -10.85
C LYS A 222 -26.47 51.11 -9.61
N PRO A 223 -25.85 51.03 -8.42
CA PRO A 223 -26.24 51.86 -7.30
C PRO A 223 -25.61 53.25 -7.45
N VAL A 224 -26.46 54.26 -7.28
CA VAL A 224 -26.11 55.67 -7.13
C VAL A 224 -25.24 55.83 -5.88
N ARG A 225 -24.06 56.44 -6.03
CA ARG A 225 -23.18 56.83 -4.92
C ARG A 225 -23.85 57.97 -4.14
N VAL A 226 -24.23 57.70 -2.89
CA VAL A 226 -24.36 58.74 -1.86
C VAL A 226 -23.30 58.45 -0.81
N GLY A 227 -22.37 59.39 -0.67
CA GLY A 227 -21.27 59.28 0.26
C GLY A 227 -21.72 59.42 1.70
N GLN A 228 -21.06 58.69 2.59
CA GLN A 228 -20.87 59.11 3.97
C GLN A 228 -19.59 58.49 4.52
N SER A 229 -18.69 59.41 4.89
CA SER A 229 -17.60 59.24 5.84
C SER A 229 -18.14 58.70 7.16
N VAL A 230 -17.41 57.79 7.84
CA VAL A 230 -17.17 57.83 9.29
C VAL A 230 -16.25 56.67 9.74
N ARG A 231 -15.14 57.10 10.34
CA ARG A 231 -14.37 56.62 11.51
C ARG A 231 -13.98 55.14 11.67
N ARG A 232 -12.64 54.98 11.68
CA ARG A 232 -11.79 54.05 12.43
C ARG A 232 -12.33 53.70 13.83
N VAL A 233 -12.37 52.40 14.13
CA VAL A 233 -12.35 51.86 15.50
C VAL A 233 -11.37 50.71 15.53
N ASP A 234 -10.34 50.86 16.36
CA ASP A 234 -9.36 49.84 16.73
C ASP A 234 -10.06 48.64 17.37
N ARG A 235 -9.65 47.42 16.99
CA ARG A 235 -9.97 46.21 17.75
C ARG A 235 -8.71 45.39 17.99
N SER A 236 -8.49 45.21 19.29
CA SER A 236 -7.54 44.36 19.98
C SER A 236 -7.61 42.90 19.55
N HIS A 237 -6.44 42.27 19.46
CA HIS A 237 -6.24 40.84 19.26
C HIS A 237 -6.59 40.03 20.52
N PRO A 238 -7.39 38.95 20.41
CA PRO A 238 -7.35 37.85 21.34
C PRO A 238 -6.48 36.69 20.82
N SER A 239 -5.84 36.02 21.78
CA SER A 239 -4.91 34.90 21.66
C SER A 239 -5.52 33.68 20.98
N MET A 240 -4.75 33.02 20.10
CA MET A 240 -5.10 31.69 19.58
C MET A 240 -4.43 30.58 20.39
N SER A 241 -5.25 29.78 21.07
CA SER A 241 -4.91 28.45 21.57
C SER A 241 -4.85 27.47 20.38
N ALA A 242 -3.72 26.78 20.23
CA ALA A 242 -3.57 25.72 19.24
C ALA A 242 -4.26 24.44 19.75
N SER A 243 -5.46 24.18 19.22
CA SER A 243 -6.09 22.86 19.29
C SER A 243 -5.38 21.95 18.28
N ARG A 244 -4.76 20.86 18.76
CA ARG A 244 -4.23 19.79 17.92
C ARG A 244 -5.39 18.88 17.52
N ASP A 245 -5.91 19.08 16.33
CA ASP A 245 -6.84 18.15 15.71
C ASP A 245 -6.10 16.87 15.28
N ARG A 246 -6.62 15.75 15.78
CA ARG A 246 -6.23 14.39 15.44
C ARG A 246 -6.71 14.07 14.03
N LEU A 247 -5.79 13.88 13.09
CA LEU A 247 -6.08 13.13 11.86
C LEU A 247 -6.10 11.63 12.23
N GLY A 248 -7.31 11.09 12.37
CA GLY A 248 -7.53 9.65 12.44
C GLY A 248 -7.28 9.02 11.08
N VAL A 249 -6.15 8.33 10.94
CA VAL A 249 -5.94 7.40 9.83
C VAL A 249 -6.65 6.10 10.20
N LEU A 250 -7.81 5.87 9.58
CA LEU A 250 -8.46 4.57 9.58
C LEU A 250 -7.62 3.64 8.70
N VAL A 251 -6.79 2.82 9.33
CA VAL A 251 -6.22 1.62 8.71
C VAL A 251 -7.27 0.51 8.92
N PRO A 252 -7.92 -0.01 7.89
CA PRO A 252 -8.78 -1.18 8.04
C PRO A 252 -7.92 -2.38 8.45
N GLU A 253 -8.46 -3.26 9.29
CA GLU A 253 -7.92 -4.60 9.56
C GLU A 253 -7.45 -5.22 8.23
N LEU A 254 -6.14 -5.48 8.14
CA LEU A 254 -5.58 -6.26 7.04
C LEU A 254 -6.16 -7.66 7.14
N ALA A 255 -6.55 -8.21 5.99
CA ALA A 255 -7.18 -9.50 5.83
C ALA A 255 -6.48 -10.58 6.68
N THR A 256 -7.19 -11.05 7.71
CA THR A 256 -7.11 -12.43 8.16
C THR A 256 -7.40 -13.30 6.94
N THR A 257 -6.33 -13.82 6.34
CA THR A 257 -6.24 -15.17 5.76
C THR A 257 -7.60 -15.79 5.41
N ALA A 258 -8.13 -15.39 4.25
CA ALA A 258 -9.18 -16.16 3.61
C ALA A 258 -8.61 -17.58 3.37
N GLY A 259 -9.19 -18.58 4.03
CA GLY A 259 -8.80 -19.98 3.92
C GLY A 259 -8.83 -20.44 2.47
N TYR A 260 -7.64 -20.63 1.90
CA TYR A 260 -7.43 -21.34 0.65
C TYR A 260 -6.74 -22.66 0.98
N ASP A 261 -7.48 -23.75 0.80
CA ASP A 261 -6.93 -25.10 0.87
C ASP A 261 -5.83 -25.23 -0.18
N CYS A 262 -4.60 -25.43 0.30
CA CYS A 262 -3.47 -25.83 -0.52
C CYS A 262 -3.60 -27.34 -0.75
N ASN A 263 -4.06 -27.73 -1.95
CA ASN A 263 -3.93 -29.11 -2.45
C ASN A 263 -2.69 -29.22 -3.35
#